data_AF-A0A1F8J2P1-F1
#
_entry.id   AF-A0A1F8J2P1-F1
#
_cell.length_a   1.000
_cell.length_b   1.000
_cell.length_c   1.000
_cell.angle_alpha   90.00
_cell.angle_beta   90.00
_cell.angle_gamma   90.00
#
_symmetry.space_group_name_H-M   'P 1'
#
loop_
_entity.id
_entity.type
_entity.pdbx_description
1 polymer ?
#
loop_
_entity_poly.entity_id
_entity_poly.type
_entity_poly.pdbx_seq_one_letter_code
_entity_poly.pdbx_strand_id
1 'polypeptide(L)'
;MPIQPIQLPLNHYLTEVPSERATSLHRKGLLYGIITKTAWVAIAAIMAALFYVSYMGVVLTATRFMILGGLVLFTLPLSFGLSKFQLLSDHYFFQANMESDVAKQLKKIEDWGPVQIEQFLQEHGLHSASLPWDNLRQLNQEEPLRTLLPLIARYQLLEESGQQANSAAKNALAYKMDDAYFQNLAEKLKKPFDSLEKRTHRLQHYVHAYNAFETVALPKFMEAALVLQLIQQPQKNFSLSEVGEIHSKGYDERCFDRTFEPKNDDYFVFRPEYNRPPIALTKIENNLNPVEIRPLIFPNLV
;
A
#
# COMPACT_ATOMS: atom_id res chain seq x y z
N MET A 1 36.43 22.69 21.50
CA MET A 1 35.79 22.74 20.16
C MET A 1 34.30 22.83 20.37
N PRO A 2 33.59 23.82 19.80
CA PRO A 2 32.13 23.79 19.84
C PRO A 2 31.66 22.58 19.05
N ILE A 3 30.91 21.70 19.72
CA ILE A 3 30.26 20.54 19.09
C ILE A 3 29.20 21.14 18.16
N GLN A 4 29.42 21.07 16.85
CA GLN A 4 28.36 21.43 15.90
C GLN A 4 27.15 20.52 16.18
N PRO A 5 25.94 21.08 16.32
CA PRO A 5 24.75 20.25 16.51
C PRO A 5 24.64 19.28 15.33
N ILE A 6 24.44 18.00 15.64
CA ILE A 6 24.26 16.95 14.64
C ILE A 6 23.00 17.32 13.83
N GLN A 7 23.19 17.77 12.59
CA GLN A 7 22.08 18.00 11.68
C GLN A 7 21.51 16.64 11.28
N LEU A 8 20.26 16.38 11.66
CA LEU A 8 19.55 15.20 11.21
C LEU A 8 19.25 15.34 9.70
N PRO A 9 19.49 14.29 8.89
CA PRO A 9 19.21 14.34 7.46
C PRO A 9 17.71 14.47 7.23
N LEU A 10 17.33 15.17 6.16
CA LEU A 10 15.94 15.23 5.71
C LEU A 10 15.49 13.87 5.18
N ASN A 11 14.18 13.64 5.25
CA ASN A 11 13.55 12.45 4.72
C ASN A 11 13.86 12.31 3.22
N HIS A 12 14.18 11.10 2.79
CA HIS A 12 14.50 10.80 1.41
C HIS A 12 13.44 11.24 0.39
N TYR A 13 12.16 11.35 0.79
CA TYR A 13 11.09 11.87 -0.06
C TYR A 13 11.25 13.34 -0.46
N LEU A 14 12.09 14.10 0.25
CA LEU A 14 12.42 15.50 -0.06
C LEU A 14 13.68 15.63 -0.91
N THR A 15 14.57 14.63 -0.85
CA THR A 15 15.87 14.67 -1.53
C THR A 15 15.87 13.92 -2.85
N GLU A 16 14.99 12.93 -3.01
CA GLU A 16 14.86 12.14 -4.24
C GLU A 16 13.78 12.72 -5.14
N VAL A 17 14.06 12.80 -6.45
CA VAL A 17 13.08 13.23 -7.45
C VAL A 17 12.11 12.06 -7.74
N PRO A 18 10.79 12.23 -7.55
CA PRO A 18 9.82 11.14 -7.71
C PRO A 18 9.87 10.44 -9.08
N SER A 19 10.08 11.19 -10.17
CA SER A 19 10.17 10.63 -11.53
C SER A 19 11.41 9.75 -11.75
N GLU A 20 12.56 10.14 -11.20
CA GLU A 20 13.79 9.36 -11.25
C GLU A 20 13.68 8.11 -10.38
N ARG A 21 13.09 8.26 -9.19
CA ARG A 21 12.82 7.14 -8.28
C ARG A 21 11.86 6.13 -8.91
N ALA A 22 10.78 6.57 -9.52
CA ALA A 22 9.84 5.72 -10.25
C ALA A 22 10.57 4.90 -11.33
N THR A 23 11.43 5.55 -12.12
CA THR A 23 12.21 4.89 -13.16
C THR A 23 13.17 3.85 -12.58
N SER A 24 13.88 4.18 -11.51
CA SER A 24 14.80 3.28 -10.81
C SER A 24 14.08 2.05 -10.25
N LEU A 25 12.95 2.25 -9.56
CA LEU A 25 12.12 1.18 -9.02
C LEU A 25 11.54 0.30 -10.13
N HIS A 26 11.07 0.90 -11.23
CA HIS A 26 10.57 0.17 -12.38
C HIS A 26 11.65 -0.73 -12.99
N ARG A 27 12.89 -0.23 -13.12
CA ARG A 27 14.03 -1.04 -13.58
C ARG A 27 14.36 -2.19 -12.62
N LYS A 28 14.30 -1.97 -11.31
CA LYS A 28 14.46 -3.04 -10.30
C LYS A 28 13.37 -4.10 -10.43
N GLY A 29 12.11 -3.68 -10.55
CA GLY A 29 10.97 -4.58 -10.78
C GLY A 29 11.17 -5.43 -12.04
N LEU A 30 11.55 -4.80 -13.16
CA LEU A 30 11.87 -5.50 -14.41
C LEU A 30 13.00 -6.51 -14.24
N LEU A 31 14.08 -6.16 -13.55
CA LEU A 31 15.21 -7.07 -13.34
C LEU A 31 14.77 -8.33 -12.58
N TYR A 32 14.06 -8.16 -11.46
CA TYR A 32 13.55 -9.29 -10.67
C TYR A 32 12.50 -10.10 -11.44
N GLY A 33 11.63 -9.45 -12.20
CA GLY A 33 10.64 -10.11 -13.05
C GLY A 33 11.29 -10.92 -14.19
N ILE A 34 12.34 -10.40 -14.83
CA ILE A 34 13.10 -11.11 -15.88
C ILE A 34 13.79 -12.32 -15.28
N ILE A 35 14.51 -12.17 -14.16
CA ILE A 35 15.17 -13.28 -13.45
C ILE A 35 14.15 -14.37 -13.11
N THR A 36 12.98 -13.98 -12.63
CA THR A 36 11.91 -14.92 -12.26
C THR A 36 11.38 -15.67 -13.48
N LYS A 37 11.06 -14.95 -14.56
CA LYS A 37 10.55 -15.55 -15.81
C LYS A 37 11.58 -16.46 -16.48
N THR A 38 12.85 -16.05 -16.57
CA THR A 38 13.90 -16.88 -17.16
C THR A 38 14.14 -18.15 -16.35
N ALA A 39 14.09 -18.07 -15.02
CA ALA A 39 14.19 -19.23 -14.16
C ALA A 39 12.97 -20.18 -14.32
N TRP A 40 11.75 -19.65 -14.43
CA TRP A 40 10.57 -20.47 -14.72
C TRP A 40 10.64 -21.17 -16.08
N VAL A 41 11.13 -20.47 -17.11
CA VAL A 41 11.37 -21.07 -18.44
C VAL A 41 12.41 -22.20 -18.35
N ALA A 42 13.50 -21.99 -17.61
CA ALA A 42 14.52 -23.02 -17.40
C ALA A 42 13.96 -24.25 -16.65
N ILE A 43 13.16 -24.04 -15.60
CA ILE A 43 12.48 -25.12 -14.88
C ILE A 43 11.52 -25.87 -15.81
N ALA A 44 10.72 -25.17 -16.60
CA ALA A 44 9.80 -25.79 -17.55
C ALA A 44 10.53 -26.61 -18.61
N ALA A 45 11.66 -26.11 -19.13
CA ALA A 45 12.49 -26.84 -20.08
C ALA A 45 13.11 -28.11 -19.49
N ILE A 46 13.60 -28.04 -18.25
CA ILE A 46 14.10 -29.20 -17.49
C ILE A 46 12.97 -30.23 -17.34
N MET A 47 11.78 -29.80 -16.87
CA MET A 47 10.64 -30.70 -16.67
C MET A 47 10.19 -31.35 -17.98
N ALA A 48 10.15 -30.61 -19.09
CA ALA A 48 9.83 -31.14 -20.41
C ALA A 48 10.85 -32.18 -20.88
N ALA A 49 12.15 -31.94 -20.67
CA ALA A 49 13.20 -32.90 -20.97
C ALA A 49 13.06 -34.18 -20.14
N LEU A 50 12.77 -34.07 -18.83
CA LEU A 50 12.54 -35.23 -17.96
C LEU A 50 11.32 -36.05 -18.37
N PHE A 51 10.23 -35.37 -18.74
CA PHE A 51 9.02 -36.01 -19.26
C PHE A 51 9.31 -36.78 -20.57
N TYR A 52 10.04 -36.15 -21.50
CA TYR A 52 10.39 -36.76 -22.78
C TYR A 52 11.30 -37.99 -22.63
N VAL A 53 12.31 -37.94 -21.75
CA VAL A 53 13.17 -39.09 -21.44
C VAL A 53 12.38 -40.25 -20.85
N SER A 54 11.38 -39.96 -20.02
CA SER A 54 10.48 -40.96 -19.43
C SER A 54 9.53 -41.57 -20.47
N TYR A 55 9.03 -40.76 -21.40
CA TYR A 55 8.10 -41.18 -22.46
C TYR A 55 8.78 -42.04 -23.54
N MET A 56 10.05 -41.76 -23.88
CA MET A 56 10.79 -42.50 -24.91
C MET A 56 11.28 -43.90 -24.49
N GLY A 57 10.86 -44.42 -23.32
CA GLY A 57 11.16 -45.79 -22.89
C GLY A 57 12.65 -46.08 -22.70
N VAL A 58 13.48 -45.04 -22.56
CA VAL A 58 14.92 -45.19 -22.32
C VAL A 58 15.09 -45.85 -20.95
N VAL A 59 15.64 -47.06 -20.90
CA VAL A 59 15.92 -47.78 -19.64
C VAL A 59 16.75 -46.87 -18.73
N LEU A 60 16.11 -46.35 -17.68
CA LEU A 60 16.72 -45.48 -16.68
C LEU A 60 17.56 -46.36 -15.75
N THR A 61 18.89 -46.33 -15.90
CA THR A 61 19.81 -46.90 -14.92
C THR A 61 19.66 -46.17 -13.58
N ALA A 62 20.04 -46.80 -12.45
CA ALA A 62 19.91 -46.22 -11.11
C ALA A 62 20.50 -44.79 -10.99
N THR A 63 21.57 -44.50 -11.75
CA THR A 63 22.19 -43.17 -11.86
C THR A 63 21.22 -42.13 -12.43
N ARG A 64 20.38 -42.49 -13.41
CA ARG A 64 19.41 -41.58 -14.02
C ARG A 64 18.21 -41.32 -13.10
N PHE A 65 17.80 -42.29 -12.27
CA PHE A 65 16.81 -42.08 -11.22
C PHE A 65 17.31 -41.13 -10.11
N MET A 66 18.59 -41.25 -9.71
CA MET A 66 19.20 -40.31 -8.75
C MET A 66 19.30 -38.89 -9.32
N ILE A 67 19.63 -38.73 -10.61
CA ILE A 67 19.64 -37.42 -11.28
C ILE A 67 18.22 -36.84 -11.37
N LEU A 68 17.21 -37.65 -11.70
CA LEU A 68 15.80 -37.23 -11.75
C LEU A 68 15.31 -36.78 -10.36
N GLY A 69 15.57 -37.59 -9.33
CA GLY A 69 15.22 -37.30 -7.95
C GLY A 69 15.94 -36.05 -7.44
N GLY A 70 17.23 -35.88 -7.76
CA GLY A 70 18.00 -34.68 -7.45
C GLY A 70 17.44 -33.42 -8.11
N LEU A 71 17.01 -33.50 -9.38
CA LEU A 71 16.39 -32.38 -10.09
C LEU A 71 15.03 -32.01 -9.50
N VAL A 72 14.17 -32.97 -9.16
CA VAL A 72 12.87 -32.70 -8.51
C VAL A 72 13.06 -32.11 -7.11
N LEU A 73 14.04 -32.59 -6.34
CA LEU A 73 14.38 -32.04 -5.03
C LEU A 73 15.01 -30.65 -5.12
N PHE A 74 15.64 -30.29 -6.24
CA PHE A 74 16.24 -28.98 -6.47
C PHE A 74 15.23 -27.94 -6.99
N THR A 75 14.22 -28.36 -7.77
CA THR A 75 13.20 -27.45 -8.32
C THR A 75 12.21 -26.92 -7.28
N LEU A 76 11.91 -27.68 -6.21
CA LEU A 76 11.00 -27.26 -5.14
C LEU A 76 11.55 -26.09 -4.27
N PRO A 77 12.80 -26.11 -3.77
CA PRO A 77 13.39 -24.93 -3.11
C PRO A 77 13.55 -23.75 -4.05
N LEU A 78 13.87 -24.00 -5.32
CA LEU A 78 13.98 -22.97 -6.35
C LEU A 78 12.65 -22.27 -6.59
N SER A 79 11.54 -23.00 -6.72
CA SER A 79 10.22 -22.39 -6.93
C SER A 79 9.79 -21.53 -5.74
N PHE A 80 10.10 -21.95 -4.51
CA PHE A 80 9.90 -21.13 -3.31
C PHE A 80 10.76 -19.86 -3.32
N GLY A 81 12.04 -19.95 -3.70
CA GLY A 81 12.91 -18.79 -3.90
C GLY A 81 12.37 -17.84 -4.97
N LEU A 82 11.90 -18.38 -6.10
CA LEU A 82 11.34 -17.61 -7.22
C LEU A 82 10.05 -16.89 -6.85
N SER A 83 9.19 -17.47 -6.01
CA SER A 83 8.02 -16.73 -5.51
C SER A 83 8.40 -15.49 -4.71
N LYS A 84 9.51 -15.51 -3.95
CA LYS A 84 10.00 -14.31 -3.26
C LYS A 84 10.51 -13.25 -4.23
N PHE A 85 11.18 -13.66 -5.31
CA PHE A 85 11.61 -12.73 -6.36
C PHE A 85 10.42 -12.13 -7.13
N GLN A 86 9.35 -12.91 -7.37
CA GLN A 86 8.11 -12.40 -7.93
C GLN A 86 7.47 -11.36 -7.01
N LEU A 87 7.35 -11.65 -5.71
CA LEU A 87 6.81 -10.71 -4.72
C LEU A 87 7.64 -9.42 -4.65
N LEU A 88 8.97 -9.51 -4.72
CA LEU A 88 9.85 -8.35 -4.78
C LEU A 88 9.62 -7.55 -6.07
N SER A 89 9.52 -8.22 -7.21
CA SER A 89 9.19 -7.60 -8.50
C SER A 89 7.89 -6.80 -8.42
N ASP A 90 6.83 -7.42 -7.92
CA ASP A 90 5.50 -6.82 -7.80
C ASP A 90 5.52 -5.64 -6.83
N HIS A 91 6.24 -5.76 -5.71
CA HIS A 91 6.45 -4.67 -4.75
C HIS A 91 7.16 -3.47 -5.39
N TYR A 92 8.23 -3.68 -6.15
CA TYR A 92 8.93 -2.60 -6.85
C TYR A 92 8.06 -1.93 -7.91
N PHE A 93 7.27 -2.70 -8.67
CA PHE A 93 6.35 -2.12 -9.64
C PHE A 93 5.25 -1.30 -8.97
N PHE A 94 4.69 -1.80 -7.87
CA PHE A 94 3.72 -1.05 -7.08
C PHE A 94 4.28 0.28 -6.59
N GLN A 95 5.49 0.27 -6.00
CA GLN A 95 6.15 1.50 -5.57
C GLN A 95 6.50 2.42 -6.76
N ALA A 96 6.93 1.88 -7.89
CA ALA A 96 7.23 2.67 -9.09
C ALA A 96 5.98 3.41 -9.61
N ASN A 97 4.83 2.73 -9.63
CA ASN A 97 3.56 3.33 -10.02
C ASN A 97 3.16 4.43 -9.05
N MET A 98 3.28 4.20 -7.73
CA MET A 98 3.02 5.21 -6.72
C MET A 98 3.90 6.45 -6.94
N GLU A 99 5.22 6.30 -7.09
CA GLU A 99 6.13 7.42 -7.32
C GLU A 99 5.85 8.14 -8.66
N SER A 100 5.41 7.41 -9.68
CA SER A 100 4.98 8.01 -10.96
C SER A 100 3.73 8.87 -10.78
N ASP A 101 2.77 8.41 -9.98
CA ASP A 101 1.56 9.17 -9.69
C ASP A 101 1.84 10.37 -8.78
N VAL A 102 2.78 10.25 -7.83
CA VAL A 102 3.29 11.39 -7.05
C VAL A 102 3.94 12.42 -7.98
N ALA A 103 4.73 11.99 -8.96
CA ALA A 103 5.33 12.91 -9.94
C ALA A 103 4.26 13.65 -10.76
N LYS A 104 3.16 12.99 -11.14
CA LYS A 104 2.02 13.64 -11.81
C LYS A 104 1.35 14.67 -10.91
N GLN A 105 1.16 14.36 -9.63
CA GLN A 105 0.57 15.29 -8.67
C GLN A 105 1.51 16.48 -8.40
N LEU A 106 2.81 16.23 -8.27
CA LEU A 106 3.83 17.25 -8.09
C LEU A 106 3.82 18.26 -9.24
N LYS A 107 3.66 17.78 -10.48
CA LYS A 107 3.55 18.66 -11.65
C LYS A 107 2.33 19.59 -11.59
N LYS A 108 1.22 19.19 -10.95
CA LYS A 108 0.05 20.07 -10.78
C LYS A 108 0.30 21.23 -9.82
N ILE A 109 1.24 21.06 -8.89
CA ILE A 109 1.57 22.03 -7.84
C ILE A 109 2.98 22.62 -7.99
N GLU A 110 3.63 22.40 -9.13
CA GLU A 110 5.03 22.79 -9.34
C GLU A 110 5.22 24.31 -9.25
N ASP A 111 4.21 25.06 -9.70
CA ASP A 111 4.18 26.53 -9.70
C ASP A 111 3.74 27.13 -8.36
N TRP A 112 3.49 26.31 -7.33
CA TRP A 112 3.13 26.83 -6.01
C TRP A 112 4.29 27.63 -5.41
N GLY A 113 3.98 28.85 -5.01
CA GLY A 113 4.88 29.71 -4.26
C GLY A 113 4.74 29.53 -2.75
N PRO A 114 5.54 30.29 -1.97
CA PRO A 114 5.52 30.23 -0.51
C PRO A 114 4.14 30.47 0.11
N VAL A 115 3.35 31.39 -0.45
CA VAL A 115 2.02 31.75 0.08
C VAL A 115 1.04 30.57 0.01
N GLN A 116 1.01 29.87 -1.14
CA GLN A 116 0.13 28.69 -1.31
C GLN A 116 0.54 27.56 -0.36
N ILE A 117 1.85 27.39 -0.15
CA ILE A 117 2.38 26.38 0.77
C ILE A 117 2.02 26.73 2.21
N GLU A 118 2.16 27.99 2.63
CA GLU A 118 1.74 28.42 3.97
C GLU A 118 0.24 28.25 4.20
N GLN A 119 -0.58 28.59 3.19
CA GLN A 119 -2.01 28.35 3.25
C GLN A 119 -2.33 26.86 3.43
N PHE A 120 -1.68 25.99 2.64
CA PHE A 120 -1.81 24.55 2.78
C PHE A 120 -1.44 24.09 4.21
N LEU A 121 -0.33 24.58 4.76
CA LEU A 121 0.07 24.25 6.14
C LEU A 121 -1.01 24.66 7.16
N GLN A 122 -1.54 25.88 7.05
CA GLN A 122 -2.56 26.39 7.95
C GLN A 122 -3.87 25.58 7.87
N GLU A 123 -4.33 25.26 6.66
CA GLU A 123 -5.54 24.46 6.42
C GLU A 123 -5.46 23.06 7.05
N HIS A 124 -4.25 22.50 7.15
CA HIS A 124 -4.01 21.16 7.70
C HIS A 124 -3.48 21.18 9.15
N GLY A 125 -3.60 22.33 9.84
CA GLY A 125 -3.17 22.48 11.23
C GLY A 125 -1.68 22.21 11.42
N LEU A 126 -0.86 22.65 10.47
CA LEU A 126 0.61 22.58 10.49
C LEU A 126 1.19 23.97 10.77
N HIS A 127 2.41 24.01 11.30
CA HIS A 127 3.07 25.26 11.70
C HIS A 127 4.44 25.39 11.05
N SER A 128 4.63 26.45 10.27
CA SER A 128 5.90 26.75 9.60
C SER A 128 7.04 27.06 10.58
N ALA A 129 6.73 27.56 11.77
CA ALA A 129 7.71 27.93 12.79
C ALA A 129 8.58 26.77 13.28
N SER A 130 8.06 25.54 13.25
CA SER A 130 8.78 24.34 13.72
C SER A 130 9.52 23.59 12.61
N LEU A 131 9.49 24.10 11.37
CA LEU A 131 10.22 23.49 10.27
C LEU A 131 11.74 23.64 10.47
N PRO A 132 12.55 22.65 10.05
CA PRO A 132 14.00 22.72 10.13
C PRO A 132 14.55 23.60 8.99
N TRP A 133 14.38 24.91 9.11
CA TRP A 133 14.69 25.90 8.08
C TRP A 133 16.11 25.80 7.52
N ASP A 134 17.10 25.51 8.38
CA ASP A 134 18.49 25.37 7.94
C ASP A 134 18.67 24.20 6.97
N ASN A 135 18.03 23.06 7.24
CA ASN A 135 18.05 21.92 6.33
C ASN A 135 17.27 22.19 5.03
N LEU A 136 16.11 22.86 5.11
CA LEU A 136 15.32 23.18 3.92
C LEU A 136 16.08 24.17 3.01
N ARG A 137 16.79 25.14 3.58
CA ARG A 137 17.65 26.08 2.84
C ARG A 137 18.81 25.41 2.13
N GLN A 138 19.29 24.27 2.61
CA GLN A 138 20.33 23.49 1.92
C GLN A 138 19.82 22.89 0.60
N LEU A 139 18.52 22.58 0.51
CA LEU A 139 17.91 22.05 -0.71
C LEU A 139 17.46 23.17 -1.66
N ASN A 140 16.89 24.24 -1.13
CA ASN A 140 16.55 25.44 -1.90
C ASN A 140 16.72 26.68 -1.04
N GLN A 141 17.74 27.48 -1.36
CA GLN A 141 18.11 28.66 -0.58
C GLN A 141 17.12 29.82 -0.75
N GLU A 142 16.59 30.01 -1.96
CA GLU A 142 15.70 31.13 -2.31
C GLU A 142 14.28 30.88 -1.82
N GLU A 143 13.77 29.66 -2.00
CA GLU A 143 12.40 29.29 -1.64
C GLU A 143 12.37 27.98 -0.82
N PRO A 144 12.77 28.02 0.47
CA PRO A 144 12.90 26.81 1.29
C PRO A 144 11.58 26.04 1.47
N LEU A 145 10.44 26.73 1.47
CA LEU A 145 9.13 26.09 1.59
C LEU A 145 8.79 25.19 0.39
N ARG A 146 9.26 25.53 -0.82
CA ARG A 146 9.00 24.73 -2.03
C ARG A 146 9.67 23.35 -1.97
N THR A 147 10.67 23.18 -1.09
CA THR A 147 11.26 21.87 -0.86
C THR A 147 10.25 20.86 -0.32
N LEU A 148 9.16 21.30 0.31
CA LEU A 148 8.10 20.45 0.85
C LEU A 148 7.12 19.94 -0.22
N LEU A 149 7.14 20.48 -1.44
CA LEU A 149 6.19 20.12 -2.50
C LEU A 149 6.12 18.61 -2.79
N PRO A 150 7.22 17.84 -2.81
CA PRO A 150 7.13 16.38 -2.99
C PRO A 150 6.32 15.68 -1.90
N LEU A 151 6.39 16.13 -0.64
CA LEU A 151 5.57 15.58 0.45
C LEU A 151 4.12 16.03 0.33
N ILE A 152 3.87 17.29 -0.04
CA ILE A 152 2.51 17.81 -0.27
C ILE A 152 1.83 17.05 -1.42
N ALA A 153 2.53 16.81 -2.53
CA ALA A 153 2.04 16.02 -3.65
C ALA A 153 1.70 14.59 -3.23
N ARG A 154 2.54 13.96 -2.41
CA ARG A 154 2.29 12.62 -1.87
C ARG A 154 1.07 12.59 -0.96
N TYR A 155 0.92 13.60 -0.10
CA TYR A 155 -0.26 13.76 0.74
C TYR A 155 -1.53 13.84 -0.09
N GLN A 156 -1.58 14.76 -1.07
CA GLN A 156 -2.75 14.95 -1.93
C GLN A 156 -3.11 13.68 -2.69
N LEU A 157 -2.12 12.97 -3.25
CA LEU A 157 -2.37 11.70 -3.94
C LEU A 157 -3.01 10.66 -3.02
N LEU A 158 -2.48 10.51 -1.80
CA LEU A 158 -2.98 9.54 -0.83
C LEU A 158 -4.38 9.89 -0.34
N GLU A 159 -4.62 11.17 -0.08
CA GLU A 159 -5.94 11.68 0.30
C GLU A 159 -6.97 11.46 -0.81
N GLU A 160 -6.67 11.90 -2.05
CA GLU A 160 -7.55 11.71 -3.22
C GLU A 160 -7.86 10.22 -3.43
N SER A 161 -6.84 9.36 -3.35
CA SER A 161 -6.99 7.90 -3.49
C SER A 161 -7.85 7.30 -2.38
N GLY A 162 -7.67 7.75 -1.13
CA GLY A 162 -8.46 7.34 0.01
C GLY A 162 -9.93 7.77 -0.13
N GLN A 163 -10.17 9.01 -0.55
CA GLN A 163 -11.50 9.55 -0.80
C GLN A 163 -12.22 8.80 -1.94
N GLN A 164 -11.52 8.48 -3.02
CA GLN A 164 -12.07 7.72 -4.13
C GLN A 164 -12.46 6.29 -3.71
N ALA A 165 -11.57 5.59 -2.99
CA ALA A 165 -11.84 4.24 -2.49
C ALA A 165 -13.00 4.23 -1.48
N ASN A 166 -13.04 5.20 -0.56
CA ASN A 166 -14.12 5.37 0.40
C ASN A 166 -15.47 5.64 -0.31
N SER A 167 -15.47 6.52 -1.30
CA SER A 167 -16.67 6.83 -2.08
C SER A 167 -17.17 5.62 -2.86
N ALA A 168 -16.26 4.86 -3.48
CA ALA A 168 -16.61 3.62 -4.19
C ALA A 168 -17.20 2.58 -3.22
N ALA A 169 -16.61 2.41 -2.04
CA ALA A 169 -17.13 1.52 -1.00
C ALA A 169 -18.51 1.96 -0.51
N LYS A 170 -18.71 3.25 -0.19
CA LYS A 170 -20.01 3.80 0.23
C LYS A 170 -21.08 3.61 -0.84
N ASN A 171 -20.75 3.88 -2.10
CA ASN A 171 -21.66 3.67 -3.22
C ASN A 171 -22.04 2.19 -3.37
N ALA A 172 -21.07 1.29 -3.22
CA ALA A 172 -21.32 -0.14 -3.25
C ALA A 172 -22.21 -0.58 -2.06
N LEU A 173 -21.97 -0.09 -0.85
CA LEU A 173 -22.79 -0.40 0.33
C LEU A 173 -24.22 0.16 0.23
N ALA A 174 -24.38 1.34 -0.35
CA ALA A 174 -25.68 1.98 -0.55
C ALA A 174 -26.48 1.35 -1.72
N TYR A 175 -25.83 0.62 -2.62
CA TYR A 175 -26.46 0.04 -3.80
C TYR A 175 -27.50 -1.03 -3.42
N LYS A 176 -28.76 -0.78 -3.77
CA LYS A 176 -29.86 -1.71 -3.52
C LYS A 176 -29.90 -2.78 -4.61
N MET A 177 -29.51 -4.00 -4.25
CA MET A 177 -29.71 -5.20 -5.07
C MET A 177 -31.11 -5.79 -4.80
N ASP A 178 -32.11 -5.13 -5.36
CA ASP A 178 -33.52 -5.55 -5.32
C ASP A 178 -33.86 -6.57 -6.42
N ASP A 179 -35.14 -6.93 -6.54
CA ASP A 179 -35.56 -7.92 -7.54
C ASP A 179 -35.38 -7.43 -8.99
N ALA A 180 -35.49 -6.12 -9.25
CA ALA A 180 -35.26 -5.55 -10.57
C ALA A 180 -33.78 -5.65 -10.97
N TYR A 181 -32.85 -5.45 -10.04
CA TYR A 181 -31.43 -5.72 -10.26
C TYR A 181 -31.20 -7.17 -10.70
N PHE A 182 -31.74 -8.14 -9.96
CA PHE A 182 -31.53 -9.56 -10.26
C PHE A 182 -32.24 -10.01 -11.54
N GLN A 183 -33.38 -9.41 -11.90
CA GLN A 183 -34.02 -9.65 -13.19
C GLN A 183 -33.12 -9.19 -14.35
N ASN A 184 -32.61 -7.96 -14.30
CA ASN A 184 -31.69 -7.43 -15.31
C ASN A 184 -30.39 -8.26 -15.42
N LEU A 185 -29.85 -8.71 -14.28
CA LEU A 185 -28.66 -9.57 -14.27
C LEU A 185 -28.95 -10.96 -14.84
N ALA A 186 -30.12 -11.53 -14.52
CA ALA A 186 -30.57 -12.81 -15.06
C ALA A 186 -30.75 -12.77 -16.58
N GLU A 187 -31.28 -11.68 -17.12
CA GLU A 187 -31.40 -11.47 -18.57
C GLU A 187 -30.04 -11.42 -19.26
N LYS A 188 -29.09 -10.66 -18.69
CA LYS A 188 -27.72 -10.57 -19.22
C LYS A 188 -26.99 -11.90 -19.20
N LEU A 189 -27.15 -12.68 -18.12
CA LEU A 189 -26.47 -13.96 -17.93
C LEU A 189 -27.26 -15.15 -18.48
N LYS A 190 -28.47 -14.92 -19.00
CA LYS A 190 -29.42 -15.95 -19.48
C LYS A 190 -29.65 -17.06 -18.44
N LYS A 191 -29.64 -16.71 -17.15
CA LYS A 191 -29.79 -17.64 -16.02
C LYS A 191 -30.58 -16.98 -14.90
N PRO A 192 -31.70 -17.59 -14.42
CA PRO A 192 -32.41 -17.08 -13.26
C PRO A 192 -31.58 -17.27 -11.98
N PHE A 193 -31.80 -16.38 -11.01
CA PHE A 193 -31.19 -16.47 -9.68
C PHE A 193 -32.21 -16.96 -8.67
N ASP A 194 -31.89 -18.03 -7.95
CA ASP A 194 -32.69 -18.47 -6.81
C ASP A 194 -32.47 -17.59 -5.56
N SER A 195 -33.22 -17.84 -4.48
CA SER A 195 -33.14 -17.04 -3.26
C SER A 195 -31.77 -17.11 -2.57
N LEU A 196 -31.09 -18.25 -2.64
CA LEU A 196 -29.76 -18.46 -2.06
C LEU A 196 -28.71 -17.73 -2.89
N GLU A 197 -28.75 -17.85 -4.21
CA GLU A 197 -27.85 -17.15 -5.13
C GLU A 197 -27.98 -15.63 -5.01
N LYS A 198 -29.21 -15.10 -4.93
CA LYS A 198 -29.45 -13.67 -4.65
C LYS A 198 -28.85 -13.24 -3.31
N ARG A 199 -28.92 -14.09 -2.28
CA ARG A 199 -28.34 -13.80 -0.96
C ARG A 199 -26.81 -13.82 -1.01
N THR A 200 -26.22 -14.84 -1.65
CA THR A 200 -24.78 -14.98 -1.83
C THR A 200 -24.21 -13.81 -2.61
N HIS A 201 -24.86 -13.39 -3.70
CA HIS A 201 -24.41 -12.25 -4.49
C HIS A 201 -24.42 -10.95 -3.69
N ARG A 202 -25.46 -10.72 -2.88
CA ARG A 202 -25.52 -9.57 -1.96
C ARG A 202 -24.39 -9.61 -0.94
N LEU A 203 -24.17 -10.77 -0.31
CA LEU A 203 -23.11 -10.95 0.67
C LEU A 203 -21.73 -10.67 0.04
N GLN A 204 -21.43 -11.25 -1.11
CA GLN A 204 -20.17 -11.04 -1.83
C GLN A 204 -19.95 -9.56 -2.14
N HIS A 205 -20.99 -8.87 -2.63
CA HIS A 205 -20.91 -7.44 -2.92
C HIS A 205 -20.62 -6.61 -1.66
N TYR A 206 -21.27 -6.91 -0.53
CA TYR A 206 -20.97 -6.25 0.74
C TYR A 206 -19.55 -6.55 1.23
N VAL A 207 -19.10 -7.81 1.17
CA VAL A 207 -17.73 -8.21 1.52
C VAL A 207 -16.72 -7.43 0.68
N HIS A 208 -16.93 -7.32 -0.64
CA HIS A 208 -16.04 -6.56 -1.52
C HIS A 208 -16.01 -5.07 -1.19
N ALA A 209 -17.18 -4.47 -0.90
CA ALA A 209 -17.26 -3.07 -0.52
C ALA A 209 -16.55 -2.78 0.81
N TYR A 210 -16.73 -3.64 1.82
CA TYR A 210 -16.04 -3.55 3.10
C TYR A 210 -14.54 -3.74 2.95
N ASN A 211 -14.10 -4.74 2.18
CA ASN A 211 -12.69 -4.94 1.90
C ASN A 211 -12.08 -3.71 1.21
N ALA A 212 -12.76 -3.12 0.24
CA ALA A 212 -12.27 -1.89 -0.42
C ALA A 212 -12.12 -0.74 0.59
N PHE A 213 -13.03 -0.60 1.55
CA PHE A 213 -12.93 0.40 2.59
C PHE A 213 -11.78 0.12 3.58
N GLU A 214 -11.78 -1.06 4.23
CA GLU A 214 -10.82 -1.40 5.29
C GLU A 214 -9.41 -1.68 4.77
N THR A 215 -9.25 -2.19 3.55
CA THR A 215 -7.92 -2.61 3.03
C THR A 215 -7.32 -1.63 2.02
N VAL A 216 -8.11 -0.65 1.54
CA VAL A 216 -7.62 0.35 0.59
C VAL A 216 -7.83 1.76 1.12
N ALA A 217 -9.06 2.16 1.44
CA ALA A 217 -9.35 3.54 1.82
C ALA A 217 -8.69 3.93 3.16
N LEU A 218 -8.91 3.15 4.21
CA LEU A 218 -8.37 3.43 5.55
C LEU A 218 -6.85 3.47 5.59
N PRO A 219 -6.10 2.49 5.02
CA PRO A 219 -4.65 2.58 4.96
C PRO A 219 -4.16 3.84 4.26
N LYS A 220 -4.84 4.29 3.18
CA LYS A 220 -4.49 5.52 2.46
C LYS A 220 -4.64 6.77 3.32
N PHE A 221 -5.71 6.87 4.10
CA PHE A 221 -5.88 7.97 5.04
C PHE A 221 -4.84 7.94 6.17
N MET A 222 -4.47 6.76 6.67
CA MET A 222 -3.40 6.64 7.68
C MET A 222 -2.02 6.99 7.12
N GLU A 223 -1.71 6.55 5.89
CA GLU A 223 -0.50 6.95 5.17
C GLU A 223 -0.46 8.47 4.94
N ALA A 224 -1.58 9.09 4.55
CA ALA A 224 -1.67 10.54 4.39
C ALA A 224 -1.43 11.27 5.72
N ALA A 225 -1.96 10.76 6.84
CA ALA A 225 -1.73 11.32 8.17
C ALA A 225 -0.24 11.25 8.58
N LEU A 226 0.44 10.16 8.22
CA LEU A 226 1.89 10.03 8.37
C LEU A 226 2.65 11.06 7.54
N VAL A 227 2.24 11.27 6.28
CA VAL A 227 2.87 12.29 5.43
C VAL A 227 2.65 13.70 5.98
N LEU A 228 1.48 14.04 6.52
CA LEU A 228 1.27 15.31 7.22
C LEU A 228 2.25 15.47 8.39
N GLN A 229 2.48 14.41 9.17
CA GLN A 229 3.47 14.44 10.25
C GLN A 229 4.90 14.63 9.71
N LEU A 230 5.23 14.04 8.57
CA LEU A 230 6.52 14.24 7.89
C LEU A 230 6.68 15.66 7.35
N ILE A 231 5.61 16.30 6.88
CA ILE A 231 5.66 17.72 6.48
C ILE A 231 6.00 18.60 7.70
N GLN A 232 5.40 18.32 8.86
CA GLN A 232 5.71 19.04 10.11
C GLN A 232 7.13 18.76 10.62
N GLN A 233 7.60 17.53 10.49
CA GLN A 233 8.88 17.07 11.03
C GLN A 233 9.67 16.25 9.98
N PRO A 234 10.21 16.92 8.95
CA PRO A 234 10.78 16.26 7.78
C PRO A 234 12.13 15.59 8.02
N GLN A 235 12.69 15.71 9.22
CA GLN A 235 13.90 14.96 9.63
C GLN A 235 13.57 13.55 10.13
N LYS A 236 12.29 13.23 10.33
CA LYS A 236 11.86 11.90 10.76
C LYS A 236 11.67 11.00 9.56
N ASN A 237 11.90 9.71 9.77
CA ASN A 237 11.61 8.69 8.77
C ASN A 237 10.70 7.67 9.44
N PHE A 238 9.41 7.73 9.11
CA PHE A 238 8.43 6.76 9.56
C PHE A 238 7.63 6.29 8.35
N SER A 239 7.41 5.00 8.31
CA SER A 239 6.42 4.34 7.48
C SER A 239 5.31 3.75 8.35
N LEU A 240 4.15 3.47 7.75
CA LEU A 240 3.03 2.88 8.48
C LEU A 240 3.44 1.58 9.18
N SER A 241 4.20 0.72 8.48
CA SER A 241 4.71 -0.54 9.01
C SER A 241 5.75 -0.38 10.12
N GLU A 242 6.48 0.73 10.19
CA GLU A 242 7.40 1.03 11.29
C GLU A 242 6.67 1.54 12.53
N VAL A 243 5.51 2.19 12.35
CA VAL A 243 4.69 2.68 13.47
C VAL A 243 3.81 1.56 14.04
N GLY A 244 3.29 0.69 13.18
CA GLY A 244 2.40 -0.39 13.59
C GLY A 244 1.91 -1.23 12.42
N GLU A 245 0.89 -2.02 12.67
CA GLU A 245 0.31 -2.94 11.69
C GLU A 245 -1.21 -2.76 11.65
N ILE A 246 -1.78 -2.87 10.45
CA ILE A 246 -3.23 -2.87 10.24
C ILE A 246 -3.74 -4.30 10.29
N HIS A 247 -4.72 -4.55 11.16
CA HIS A 247 -5.45 -5.80 11.26
C HIS A 247 -6.81 -5.64 10.59
N SER A 248 -6.91 -6.06 9.33
CA SER A 248 -8.20 -6.17 8.64
C SER A 248 -8.84 -7.52 8.95
N LYS A 249 -10.13 -7.50 9.27
CA LYS A 249 -10.95 -8.69 9.53
C LYS A 249 -11.89 -8.94 8.35
N GLY A 250 -12.36 -10.18 8.22
CA GLY A 250 -13.42 -10.49 7.27
C GLY A 250 -14.73 -9.79 7.65
N TYR A 251 -15.61 -9.52 6.68
CA TYR A 251 -16.91 -8.88 6.91
C TYR A 251 -17.72 -9.56 8.03
N ASP A 252 -17.81 -10.90 8.01
CA ASP A 252 -18.62 -11.65 8.98
C ASP A 252 -18.03 -11.55 10.41
N GLU A 253 -16.70 -11.61 10.53
CA GLU A 253 -15.98 -11.44 11.79
C GLU A 253 -16.18 -10.02 12.33
N ARG A 254 -16.08 -9.01 11.46
CA ARG A 254 -16.29 -7.61 11.84
C ARG A 254 -17.73 -7.35 12.28
N CYS A 255 -18.71 -7.90 11.58
CA CYS A 255 -20.11 -7.83 11.99
C CYS A 255 -20.33 -8.48 13.37
N PHE A 256 -19.71 -9.63 13.60
CA PHE A 256 -19.77 -10.32 14.89
C PHE A 256 -19.17 -9.47 16.01
N ASP A 257 -17.94 -9.00 15.84
CA ASP A 257 -17.23 -8.20 16.85
C ASP A 257 -17.98 -6.90 17.19
N ARG A 258 -18.49 -6.19 16.18
CA ARG A 258 -19.27 -4.96 16.41
C ARG A 258 -20.56 -5.19 17.17
N THR A 259 -21.19 -6.35 16.95
CA THR A 259 -22.51 -6.63 17.52
C THR A 259 -22.41 -7.27 18.90
N PHE A 260 -21.40 -8.11 19.13
CA PHE A 260 -21.34 -9.00 20.30
C PHE A 260 -20.07 -8.84 21.15
N GLU A 261 -18.93 -8.44 20.56
CA GLU A 261 -17.64 -8.30 21.29
C GLU A 261 -16.85 -7.03 20.90
N PRO A 262 -17.33 -5.83 21.26
CA PRO A 262 -16.79 -4.57 20.72
C PRO A 262 -15.32 -4.28 21.08
N LYS A 263 -14.77 -4.98 22.07
CA LYS A 263 -13.36 -4.86 22.49
C LYS A 263 -12.38 -5.48 21.48
N ASN A 264 -12.85 -6.32 20.56
CA ASN A 264 -12.01 -6.97 19.55
C ASN A 264 -11.94 -6.17 18.24
N ASP A 265 -12.52 -4.97 18.18
CA ASP A 265 -12.54 -4.10 16.98
C ASP A 265 -11.24 -3.28 16.80
N ASP A 266 -10.15 -3.69 17.44
CA ASP A 266 -8.83 -3.12 17.24
C ASP A 266 -8.42 -3.24 15.77
N TYR A 267 -8.03 -2.13 15.16
CA TYR A 267 -7.70 -2.05 13.74
C TYR A 267 -6.23 -1.73 13.50
N PHE A 268 -5.66 -0.80 14.25
CA PHE A 268 -4.24 -0.46 14.14
C PHE A 268 -3.52 -0.76 15.45
N VAL A 269 -2.55 -1.67 15.38
CA VAL A 269 -1.75 -2.07 16.53
C VAL A 269 -0.38 -1.44 16.40
N PHE A 270 0.00 -0.61 17.37
CA PHE A 270 1.33 0.01 17.39
C PHE A 270 2.40 -1.04 17.64
N ARG A 271 3.59 -0.82 17.09
CA ARG A 271 4.74 -1.64 17.46
C ARG A 271 5.08 -1.49 18.96
N PRO A 272 5.66 -2.52 19.60
CA PRO A 272 5.92 -2.52 21.05
C PRO A 272 6.73 -1.32 21.54
N GLU A 273 7.62 -0.78 20.72
CA GLU A 273 8.50 0.34 21.07
C GLU A 273 7.73 1.63 21.38
N TYR A 274 6.53 1.78 20.83
CA TYR A 274 5.67 2.93 21.10
C TYR A 274 4.86 2.79 22.39
N ASN A 275 4.80 1.57 22.98
CA ASN A 275 4.07 1.23 24.20
C ASN A 275 2.67 1.89 24.28
N ARG A 276 1.84 1.60 23.27
CA ARG A 276 0.52 2.23 23.10
C ARG A 276 -0.59 1.23 22.89
N PRO A 277 -1.81 1.55 23.36
CA PRO A 277 -2.97 0.72 23.07
C PRO A 277 -3.30 0.79 21.56
N PRO A 278 -3.88 -0.27 21.00
CA PRO A 278 -4.39 -0.26 19.64
C PRO A 278 -5.44 0.84 19.41
N ILE A 279 -5.60 1.24 18.15
CA ILE A 279 -6.67 2.12 17.70
C ILE A 279 -7.81 1.27 17.17
N ALA A 280 -8.98 1.38 17.79
CA ALA A 280 -10.21 0.75 17.32
C ALA A 280 -10.65 1.31 15.95
N LEU A 281 -11.22 0.45 15.10
CA LEU A 281 -11.70 0.81 13.77
C LEU A 281 -12.68 2.00 13.81
N THR A 282 -13.67 1.94 14.71
CA THR A 282 -14.67 3.02 14.87
C THR A 282 -14.05 4.40 15.11
N LYS A 283 -12.89 4.49 15.79
CA LYS A 283 -12.20 5.76 15.98
C LYS A 283 -11.64 6.30 14.67
N ILE A 284 -11.18 5.44 13.77
CA ILE A 284 -10.63 5.85 12.47
C ILE A 284 -11.78 6.15 11.50
N GLU A 285 -12.87 5.36 11.53
CA GLU A 285 -14.07 5.59 10.72
C GLU A 285 -14.78 6.91 11.04
N ASN A 286 -14.81 7.31 12.31
CA ASN A 286 -15.38 8.60 12.70
C ASN A 286 -14.50 9.79 12.29
N ASN A 287 -13.23 9.54 11.96
CA ASN A 287 -12.23 10.53 11.62
C ASN A 287 -11.67 10.23 10.22
N LEU A 288 -12.53 10.20 9.19
CA LEU A 288 -12.14 9.90 7.79
C LEU A 288 -11.41 11.06 7.10
N ASN A 289 -10.55 11.75 7.84
CA ASN A 289 -9.71 12.83 7.38
C ASN A 289 -8.29 12.63 7.96
N PRO A 290 -7.24 12.67 7.13
CA PRO A 290 -5.85 12.56 7.60
C PRO A 290 -5.49 13.51 8.76
N VAL A 291 -6.05 14.72 8.79
CA VAL A 291 -5.82 15.71 9.86
C VAL A 291 -6.31 15.21 11.22
N GLU A 292 -7.45 14.51 11.24
CA GLU A 292 -8.08 13.98 12.46
C GLU A 292 -7.45 12.63 12.87
N ILE A 293 -6.93 11.86 11.92
CA ILE A 293 -6.20 10.61 12.17
C ILE A 293 -4.81 10.89 12.74
N ARG A 294 -4.13 11.94 12.27
CA ARG A 294 -2.78 12.31 12.71
C ARG A 294 -2.60 12.33 14.23
N PRO A 295 -3.44 13.00 15.04
CA PRO A 295 -3.31 12.98 16.50
C PRO A 295 -3.66 11.63 17.13
N LEU A 296 -4.34 10.71 16.45
CA LEU A 296 -4.54 9.34 16.94
C LEU A 296 -3.24 8.52 16.84
N ILE A 297 -2.48 8.72 15.75
CA ILE A 297 -1.20 8.05 15.52
C ILE A 297 -0.07 8.73 16.33
N PHE A 298 -0.07 10.07 16.40
CA PHE A 298 1.01 10.86 16.99
C PHE A 298 0.55 11.93 18.01
N PRO A 299 -0.18 11.60 19.09
CA PRO A 299 -0.70 12.59 20.03
C PRO A 299 0.38 13.41 20.76
N ASN A 300 1.65 13.00 20.73
CA ASN A 300 2.76 13.73 21.36
C ASN A 300 3.56 14.59 20.37
N LEU A 301 3.23 14.54 19.07
CA LEU A 301 3.95 15.26 18.01
C LEU A 301 3.05 16.23 17.23
N VAL A 302 1.77 16.30 17.63
CA VAL A 302 0.73 17.18 17.09
C VAL A 302 0.45 18.28 18.08
#